data_AF-A0A843LL73-F1
#
_entry.id   AF-A0A843LL73-F1
#
_cell.length_a   1.000
_cell.length_b   1.000
_cell.length_c   1.000
_cell.angle_alpha   90.00
_cell.angle_beta   90.00
_cell.angle_gamma   90.00
#
_symmetry.space_group_name_H-M   'P 1'
#
loop_
_entity.id
_entity.type
_entity.pdbx_description
1 polymer ?
#
loop_
_entity_poly.entity_id
_entity_poly.type
_entity_poly.pdbx_seq_one_letter_code
_entity_poly.pdbx_strand_id
1 'polypeptide(L)'
;MTEPFHCDIMRCDNLVRRLLPAMRAEMVYRLVNERGISQSEVSKRLGVSRAAISQYMNRKRGCNREEFPENLDLVIERWVSAVASGKGGITLCDICRSTDPSERL
;
A
#
# COMPACT_ATOMS: atom_id res chain seq x y z
N MET A 1 -29.26 5.37 -10.00
CA MET A 1 -28.34 5.85 -11.05
C MET A 1 -27.03 6.17 -10.38
N THR A 2 -26.12 5.20 -10.32
CA THR A 2 -24.77 5.41 -9.79
C THR A 2 -23.94 5.94 -10.95
N GLU A 3 -23.58 7.22 -10.91
CA GLU A 3 -22.65 7.84 -11.86
C GLU A 3 -21.36 6.99 -11.91
N PRO A 4 -20.83 6.65 -13.10
CA PRO A 4 -19.60 5.88 -13.18
C PRO A 4 -18.48 6.70 -12.57
N PHE A 5 -17.75 6.12 -11.62
CA PHE A 5 -16.61 6.81 -11.04
C PHE A 5 -15.53 7.00 -12.11
N HIS A 6 -15.38 8.23 -12.59
CA HIS A 6 -14.35 8.57 -13.56
C HIS A 6 -12.96 8.50 -12.93
N CYS A 7 -11.96 8.05 -13.69
CA CYS A 7 -10.56 8.16 -13.29
C CYS A 7 -10.13 9.62 -13.44
N ASP A 8 -10.27 10.39 -12.37
CA ASP A 8 -9.88 11.80 -12.32
C ASP A 8 -8.81 12.10 -11.25
N ILE A 9 -8.19 13.28 -11.39
CA ILE A 9 -7.08 13.70 -10.54
C ILE A 9 -7.50 13.95 -9.08
N MET A 10 -8.74 14.38 -8.83
CA MET A 10 -9.23 14.67 -7.48
C MET A 10 -9.49 13.38 -6.71
N ARG A 11 -10.04 12.34 -7.38
CA ARG A 11 -10.18 11.01 -6.79
C ARG A 11 -8.80 10.41 -6.47
N CYS A 12 -7.87 10.51 -7.41
CA CYS A 12 -6.49 10.06 -7.20
C CYS A 12 -5.81 10.76 -6.01
N ASP A 13 -5.90 12.09 -5.91
CA ASP A 13 -5.32 12.86 -4.81
C ASP A 13 -5.93 12.46 -3.45
N ASN A 14 -7.25 12.26 -3.39
CA ASN A 14 -7.93 11.81 -2.18
C ASN A 14 -7.43 10.44 -1.71
N LEU A 15 -7.31 9.47 -2.64
CA LEU A 15 -6.79 8.13 -2.35
C LEU A 15 -5.34 8.19 -1.85
N VAL A 16 -4.49 9.00 -2.50
CA VAL A 16 -3.09 9.19 -2.10
C VAL A 16 -2.97 9.80 -0.71
N ARG A 17 -3.86 10.72 -0.33
CA ARG A 17 -3.84 11.35 1.00
C ARG A 17 -4.37 10.44 2.10
N ARG A 18 -5.40 9.64 1.80
CA ARG A 18 -6.11 8.86 2.82
C ARG A 18 -5.57 7.46 3.01
N LEU A 19 -5.24 6.75 1.93
CA LEU A 19 -4.91 5.32 1.98
C LEU A 19 -3.41 5.06 1.86
N LEU A 20 -2.76 5.72 0.91
CA LEU A 20 -1.36 5.41 0.58
C LEU A 20 -0.39 5.52 1.77
N PRO A 21 -0.52 6.46 2.73
CA PRO A 21 0.38 6.52 3.89
C PRO A 21 0.28 5.28 4.77
N ALA A 22 -0.95 4.83 5.05
CA ALA A 22 -1.21 3.66 5.87
C ALA A 22 -0.79 2.37 5.15
N MET A 23 -1.16 2.24 3.88
CA MET A 23 -0.76 1.08 3.06
C MET A 23 0.76 0.97 2.91
N ARG A 24 1.46 2.10 2.76
CA ARG A 24 2.93 2.10 2.68
C ARG A 24 3.55 1.65 3.99
N ALA A 25 3.01 2.08 5.13
CA ALA A 25 3.46 1.62 6.44
C ALA A 25 3.25 0.13 6.64
N GLU A 26 2.07 -0.38 6.27
CA GLU A 26 1.74 -1.81 6.31
C GLU A 26 2.67 -2.63 5.40
N MET A 27 2.84 -2.22 4.14
CA MET A 27 3.71 -2.91 3.17
C MET A 27 5.15 -3.00 3.68
N VAL A 28 5.71 -1.91 4.22
CA VAL A 28 7.05 -1.92 4.81
C VAL A 28 7.11 -2.81 6.05
N TYR A 29 6.09 -2.78 6.90
CA TYR A 29 6.01 -3.65 8.07
C TYR A 29 6.04 -5.13 7.69
N ARG A 30 5.25 -5.56 6.71
CA ARG A 30 5.25 -6.96 6.24
C ARG A 30 6.59 -7.37 5.66
N LEU A 31 7.22 -6.51 4.84
CA LEU A 31 8.55 -6.81 4.29
C LEU A 31 9.59 -7.05 5.39
N VAL A 32 9.60 -6.21 6.43
CA VAL A 32 10.61 -6.28 7.49
C VAL A 32 10.32 -7.40 8.49
N ASN A 33 9.10 -7.44 9.02
CA ASN A 33 8.76 -8.31 10.15
C ASN A 33 8.23 -9.68 9.72
N GLU A 34 7.53 -9.78 8.58
CA GLU A 34 6.94 -11.05 8.11
C GLU A 34 7.83 -11.73 7.07
N ARG A 35 8.45 -10.96 6.17
CA ARG A 35 9.36 -11.48 5.13
C ARG A 35 10.84 -11.48 5.56
N GLY A 36 11.18 -10.88 6.70
CA GLY A 36 12.54 -10.86 7.25
C GLY A 36 13.55 -10.01 6.46
N ILE A 37 13.07 -9.11 5.58
CA ILE A 37 13.95 -8.29 4.74
C ILE A 37 14.46 -7.09 5.56
N SER A 38 15.77 -6.88 5.60
CA SER A 38 16.34 -5.78 6.37
C SER A 38 15.82 -4.41 5.91
N GLN A 39 15.66 -3.45 6.83
CA GLN A 39 15.23 -2.08 6.48
C GLN A 39 16.11 -1.42 5.42
N SER A 40 17.42 -1.74 5.41
CA SER A 40 18.38 -1.24 4.43
C SER A 40 18.15 -1.81 3.03
N GLU A 41 17.68 -3.05 2.94
CA GLU A 41 17.36 -3.69 1.68
C GLU A 41 16.01 -3.19 1.16
N VAL A 42 15.01 -3.06 2.05
CA VAL A 42 13.72 -2.43 1.71
C VAL A 42 13.93 -0.99 1.20
N SER A 43 14.81 -0.19 1.83
CA SER A 43 15.08 1.17 1.37
C SER A 43 15.65 1.22 -0.05
N LYS A 44 16.57 0.29 -0.39
CA LYS A 44 17.13 0.18 -1.74
C LYS A 44 16.06 -0.19 -2.76
N ARG A 45 15.23 -1.20 -2.46
CA ARG A 45 14.18 -1.69 -3.36
C ARG A 45 13.10 -0.66 -3.63
N LEU A 46 12.76 0.15 -2.64
CA LEU A 46 11.75 1.20 -2.77
C LEU A 46 12.32 2.54 -3.27
N GLY A 47 13.65 2.69 -3.35
CA GLY A 47 14.28 3.96 -3.75
C GLY A 47 14.03 5.10 -2.76
N VAL A 48 13.87 4.81 -1.47
CA VAL A 48 13.65 5.80 -0.40
C VAL A 48 14.75 5.73 0.66
N SER A 49 14.84 6.74 1.53
CA SER A 49 15.84 6.74 2.60
C SER A 49 15.54 5.68 3.67
N ARG A 50 16.59 5.15 4.32
CA ARG A 50 16.43 4.29 5.51
C ARG A 50 15.63 5.00 6.63
N ALA A 51 15.78 6.32 6.74
CA ALA A 51 14.99 7.12 7.68
C ALA A 51 13.48 7.07 7.37
N ALA A 52 13.08 7.11 6.10
CA ALA A 52 11.68 6.95 5.70
C ALA A 52 11.15 5.55 6.09
N ILE A 53 11.93 4.50 5.86
CA ILE A 53 11.58 3.13 6.28
C ILE A 53 11.37 3.05 7.81
N SER A 54 12.29 3.63 8.59
CA SER A 54 12.15 3.68 10.05
C SER A 54 10.90 4.44 10.48
N GLN A 55 10.58 5.56 9.84
CA GLN A 55 9.36 6.32 10.10
C GLN A 55 8.10 5.49 9.79
N TYR A 56 8.07 4.73 8.69
CA TYR A 56 6.95 3.85 8.34
C TYR A 56 6.75 2.75 9.40
N MET A 57 7.84 2.12 9.84
CA MET A 57 7.81 1.11 10.91
C MET A 57 7.29 1.68 12.23
N ASN A 58 7.69 2.90 12.59
CA ASN A 58 7.23 3.56 13.81
C ASN A 58 5.76 3.97 13.74
N ARG A 59 5.25 4.37 12.57
CA ARG A 59 3.83 4.68 12.39
C ARG A 59 2.93 3.45 12.48
N LYS A 60 3.42 2.26 12.13
CA LYS A 60 2.65 1.01 12.29
C LYS A 60 2.58 0.54 13.75
N ARG A 61 3.53 0.93 14.60
CA ARG A 61 3.46 0.70 16.06
C ARG A 61 2.30 1.53 16.65
N GLY A 62 1.10 0.93 16.68
CA GLY A 62 -0.13 1.55 17.18
C GLY A 62 -1.34 1.46 16.24
N CYS A 63 -1.17 1.03 14.98
CA CYS A 63 -2.28 0.78 14.04
C CYS A 63 -2.49 -0.73 13.89
N ASN A 64 -3.71 -1.22 14.09
CA ASN A 64 -4.01 -2.65 14.01
C ASN A 64 -4.10 -3.09 12.53
N ARG A 65 -3.78 -4.37 12.26
CA ARG A 65 -3.85 -4.97 10.91
C ARG A 65 -5.30 -5.06 10.40
N GLU A 66 -6.25 -5.06 11.32
CA GLU A 66 -7.71 -5.14 11.11
C GLU A 66 -8.33 -3.88 10.48
N GLU A 67 -7.54 -2.84 10.22
CA GLU A 67 -8.03 -1.56 9.66
C GLU A 67 -8.25 -1.59 8.14
N PHE A 68 -7.71 -2.58 7.42
CA PHE A 68 -7.84 -2.64 5.97
C PHE A 68 -8.96 -3.59 5.52
N PRO A 69 -9.87 -3.14 4.63
CA PRO A 69 -10.79 -4.02 3.92
C PRO A 69 -10.03 -5.11 3.14
N GLU A 70 -10.62 -6.30 3.01
CA GLU A 70 -10.00 -7.47 2.36
C GLU A 70 -9.44 -7.17 0.96
N ASN A 71 -10.21 -6.46 0.14
CA ASN A 71 -9.80 -5.99 -1.19
C ASN A 71 -8.51 -5.16 -1.15
N LEU A 72 -8.32 -4.34 -0.12
CA LEU A 72 -7.15 -3.50 0.05
C LEU A 72 -5.97 -4.31 0.61
N ASP A 73 -6.23 -5.27 1.50
CA ASP A 73 -5.23 -6.20 2.00
C ASP A 73 -4.58 -7.00 0.87
N LEU A 74 -5.38 -7.49 -0.09
CA LEU A 74 -4.90 -8.18 -1.28
C LEU A 74 -3.97 -7.30 -2.14
N VAL A 75 -4.29 -6.01 -2.29
CA VAL A 75 -3.43 -5.06 -3.01
C VAL A 75 -2.11 -4.84 -2.26
N ILE A 76 -2.16 -4.71 -0.93
CA ILE A 76 -0.97 -4.59 -0.09
C ILE A 76 -0.10 -5.84 -0.21
N GLU A 77 -0.69 -7.02 -0.16
CA GLU A 77 0.04 -8.29 -0.27
C GLU A 77 0.71 -8.44 -1.65
N ARG A 78 0.00 -8.04 -2.72
CA ARG A 78 0.57 -7.99 -4.05
C ARG A 78 1.75 -7.01 -4.12
N TRP A 79 1.64 -5.86 -3.46
CA TRP A 79 2.72 -4.88 -3.38
C TRP A 79 3.94 -5.44 -2.61
N VAL A 80 3.71 -6.09 -1.48
CA VAL A 80 4.77 -6.78 -0.70
C VAL A 80 5.48 -7.81 -1.57
N SER A 81 4.74 -8.67 -2.26
CA SER A 81 5.31 -9.71 -3.13
C SER A 81 6.12 -9.12 -4.29
N ALA A 82 5.65 -8.04 -4.91
CA ALA A 82 6.37 -7.35 -5.98
C ALA A 82 7.71 -6.77 -5.49
N VAL A 83 7.70 -6.10 -4.33
CA VAL A 83 8.93 -5.53 -3.73
C VAL A 83 9.85 -6.64 -3.21
N ALA A 84 9.31 -7.72 -2.64
CA ALA A 84 10.09 -8.86 -2.14
C ALA A 84 10.81 -9.64 -3.26
N SER A 85 10.19 -9.75 -4.44
CA SER A 85 10.78 -10.39 -5.61
C SER A 85 11.66 -9.47 -6.45
N GLY A 86 11.61 -8.15 -6.22
CA GLY A 86 12.28 -7.15 -7.05
C GLY A 86 11.69 -7.02 -8.45
N LYS A 87 10.47 -7.52 -8.66
CA LYS A 87 9.79 -7.54 -9.96
C LYS A 87 8.38 -6.96 -9.84
N GLY A 88 8.06 -6.00 -10.70
CA GLY A 88 6.74 -5.40 -10.79
C GLY A 88 6.47 -4.33 -9.72
N GLY A 89 5.20 -3.97 -9.55
CA GLY A 89 4.73 -2.97 -8.62
C GLY A 89 3.21 -2.90 -8.62
N ILE A 90 2.66 -1.95 -7.87
CA ILE A 90 1.25 -1.59 -7.96
C ILE A 90 1.11 -0.15 -8.44
N THR A 91 -0.01 0.15 -9.06
CA THR A 91 -0.38 1.49 -9.50
C THR A 91 -1.42 2.09 -8.56
N LEU A 92 -1.59 3.42 -8.60
CA LEU A 92 -2.68 4.07 -7.89
C LEU A 92 -4.06 3.56 -8.36
N CYS A 93 -4.18 3.18 -9.63
CA CYS A 93 -5.40 2.62 -10.18
C CYS A 93 -5.75 1.25 -9.58
N ASP A 94 -4.75 0.46 -9.17
CA ASP A 94 -5.01 -0.80 -8.46
C ASP A 94 -5.66 -0.58 -7.11
N ILE A 95 -5.18 0.43 -6.37
CA ILE A 95 -5.77 0.86 -5.10
C ILE A 95 -7.20 1.37 -5.36
N CYS A 96 -7.36 2.23 -6.37
CA CYS A 96 -8.64 2.85 -6.72
C CYS A 96 -9.73 1.80 -7.06
N ARG A 97 -9.42 0.84 -7.94
CA ARG A 97 -10.36 -0.22 -8.33
C ARG A 97 -10.73 -1.11 -7.16
N SER A 98 -9.76 -1.48 -6.32
CA SER A 98 -10.06 -2.30 -5.15
C SER A 98 -10.99 -1.59 -4.18
N THR A 99 -10.97 -0.26 -4.08
CA THR A 99 -11.90 0.50 -3.24
C THR A 99 -13.28 0.73 -3.87
N ASP A 100 -13.50 0.28 -5.10
CA ASP A 100 -14.75 0.51 -5.83
C ASP A 100 -15.82 -0.54 -5.44
N PRO A 101 -16.95 -0.14 -4.85
CA PRO A 101 -18.05 -1.07 -4.57
C PRO A 101 -18.76 -1.57 -5.83
N SER A 102 -18.51 -0.99 -7.02
CA SER A 102 -19.19 -1.41 -8.26
C SER A 102 -18.63 -2.67 -8.91
N GLU A 103 -17.46 -3.17 -8.51
CA GLU A 103 -16.87 -4.43 -9.04
C GLU A 103 -17.35 -5.69 -8.29
N ARG A 104 -18.37 -5.58 -7.42
CA ARG A 104 -19.00 -6.72 -6.72
C ARG A 104 -20.28 -7.25 -7.42
N LEU A 105 -20.34 -7.17 -8.75
CA LEU A 105 -21.43 -7.70 -9.58
C LEU A 105 -20.89 -8.76 -10.55
#